data_AF-A0A0A0KFZ4-F1
#
_entry.id   AF-A0A0A0KFZ4-F1
#
_cell.length_a   1.000
_cell.length_b   1.000
_cell.length_c   1.000
_cell.angle_alpha   90.00
_cell.angle_beta   90.00
_cell.angle_gamma   90.00
#
_symmetry.space_group_name_H-M   'P 1'
#
loop_
_entity.id
_entity.type
_entity.pdbx_description
1 polymer ?
#
loop_
_entity_poly.entity_id
_entity_poly.type
_entity_poly.pdbx_seq_one_letter_code
_entity_poly.pdbx_strand_id
1 'polypeptide(L)'
;MIFFVSMLMRGEADLSVPVRSGSTFGERHAAEYCAMYDICGTRSDGKVLNCPYGSPSVKPDELFSAKIQSLCPTISGNVCCTEAQFETLRSQVQQVRLISHF
;
A
#
# COMPACT_ATOMS: atom_id res chain seq x y z
N MET A 1 35.87 -40.44 37.49
CA MET A 1 36.62 -39.22 37.16
C MET A 1 36.12 -38.70 35.81
N ILE A 2 35.43 -37.56 35.83
CA ILE A 2 35.33 -36.49 34.79
C ILE A 2 35.13 -36.94 33.32
N PHE A 3 33.91 -36.94 32.76
CA PHE A 3 33.28 -35.84 31.98
C PHE A 3 34.17 -35.19 30.90
N PHE A 4 33.90 -35.50 29.63
CA PHE A 4 34.13 -34.65 28.43
C PHE A 4 33.15 -35.11 27.34
N VAL A 5 31.91 -34.63 27.32
CA VAL A 5 31.39 -33.50 26.51
C VAL A 5 32.12 -33.31 25.17
N SER A 6 31.44 -33.59 24.07
CA SER A 6 31.65 -32.96 22.77
C SER A 6 30.36 -33.04 21.94
N MET A 7 29.37 -32.22 22.33
CA MET A 7 28.29 -31.83 21.42
C MET A 7 28.91 -30.83 20.43
N LEU A 8 29.06 -31.24 19.17
CA LEU A 8 29.35 -30.31 18.08
C LEU A 8 28.12 -29.42 17.88
N MET A 9 28.25 -28.17 18.31
CA MET A 9 27.27 -27.13 18.09
C MET A 9 27.17 -26.87 16.58
N ARG A 10 26.00 -27.16 16.00
CA ARG A 10 25.64 -26.75 14.64
C ARG A 10 25.28 -25.27 14.71
N GLY A 11 26.17 -24.41 14.23
CA GLY A 11 25.92 -22.98 14.16
C GLY A 11 24.81 -22.68 13.17
N GLU A 12 23.63 -22.30 13.67
CA GLU A 12 22.66 -21.54 12.90
C GLU A 12 23.20 -20.12 12.72
N ALA A 13 23.65 -19.80 11.50
CA ALA A 13 23.76 -18.42 11.08
C ALA A 13 22.36 -17.91 10.77
N ASP A 14 21.56 -17.67 11.82
CA ASP A 14 20.38 -16.82 11.70
C ASP A 14 20.89 -15.40 11.46
N LEU A 15 20.93 -15.01 10.19
CA LEU A 15 20.91 -13.62 9.79
C LEU A 15 19.58 -13.03 10.29
N SER A 16 19.55 -12.68 11.57
CA SER A 16 18.52 -11.84 12.17
C SER A 16 18.73 -10.45 11.60
N VAL A 17 18.20 -10.24 10.40
CA VAL A 17 17.92 -8.90 9.88
C VAL A 17 17.12 -8.20 10.96
N PRO A 18 17.60 -7.09 11.55
CA PRO A 18 16.78 -6.32 12.45
C PRO A 18 15.70 -5.69 11.58
N VAL A 19 14.53 -6.32 11.51
CA VAL A 19 13.32 -5.65 11.03
C VAL A 19 13.04 -4.55 12.04
N ARG A 20 13.56 -3.37 11.77
CA ARG A 20 13.20 -2.14 12.47
C ARG A 20 11.79 -1.77 12.04
N SER A 21 10.79 -2.55 12.44
CA SER A 21 9.37 -2.16 12.37
C SER A 21 9.00 -1.36 13.61
N GLY A 22 9.70 -0.23 13.78
CA GLY A 22 9.32 0.84 14.70
C GLY A 22 8.99 2.11 13.92
N SER A 23 8.62 1.97 12.65
CA SER A 23 8.11 3.07 11.85
C SER A 23 6.61 3.12 12.06
N THR A 24 6.17 4.17 12.72
CA THR A 24 4.76 4.45 12.95
C THR A 24 4.12 5.00 11.68
N PHE A 25 4.20 4.20 10.62
CA PHE A 25 3.59 4.54 9.33
C PHE A 25 2.07 4.55 9.53
N GLY A 26 1.48 5.74 9.48
CA GLY A 26 0.03 5.94 9.65
C GLY A 26 -0.42 6.46 11.02
N GLU A 27 0.47 6.84 11.94
CA GLU A 27 0.05 7.39 13.26
C GLU A 27 -0.71 8.72 13.17
N ARG A 28 -0.49 9.48 12.10
CA ARG A 28 -1.16 10.76 11.91
C ARG A 28 -2.52 10.56 11.24
N HIS A 29 -3.57 10.65 12.04
CA HIS A 29 -4.95 10.72 11.57
C HIS A 29 -5.43 12.17 11.65
N ALA A 30 -5.44 12.87 10.51
CA ALA A 30 -5.86 14.26 10.43
C ALA A 30 -6.55 14.54 9.09
N ALA A 31 -7.39 15.58 9.06
CA ALA A 31 -7.88 16.12 7.81
C ALA A 31 -6.71 16.53 6.90
N GLU A 32 -6.88 16.38 5.58
CA GLU A 32 -5.85 16.67 4.58
C GLU A 32 -4.55 15.86 4.74
N TYR A 33 -4.59 14.73 5.47
CA TYR A 33 -3.46 13.83 5.61
C TYR A 33 -3.87 12.39 5.25
N CYS A 34 -3.17 11.82 4.29
CA CYS A 34 -3.40 10.52 3.72
C CYS A 34 -2.69 9.44 4.52
N ALA A 35 -3.34 8.27 4.61
CA ALA A 35 -2.71 7.07 5.18
C ALA A 35 -1.79 6.35 4.18
N MET A 36 -2.02 6.56 2.88
CA MET A 36 -1.28 5.96 1.78
C MET A 36 -1.26 6.91 0.58
N TYR A 37 -0.20 6.84 -0.24
CA TYR A 37 -0.09 7.54 -1.51
C TYR A 37 0.93 6.80 -2.41
N ASP A 38 0.63 6.70 -3.70
CA ASP A 38 1.46 6.03 -4.71
C ASP A 38 1.57 4.49 -4.60
N ILE A 39 2.19 3.87 -5.60
CA ILE A 39 2.43 2.42 -5.74
C ILE A 39 3.92 2.15 -5.56
N CYS A 40 4.28 1.20 -4.70
CA CYS A 40 5.68 0.80 -4.47
C CYS A 40 5.91 -0.70 -4.57
N GLY A 41 4.95 -1.44 -5.12
CA GLY A 41 5.16 -2.86 -5.34
C GLY A 41 4.10 -3.52 -6.19
N THR A 42 4.38 -4.77 -6.50
CA THR A 42 3.48 -5.67 -7.21
C THR A 42 3.53 -7.02 -6.51
N ARG A 43 2.36 -7.58 -6.26
CA ARG A 43 2.20 -8.91 -5.67
C ARG A 43 2.38 -9.98 -6.76
N SER A 44 2.62 -11.22 -6.34
CA SER A 44 2.81 -12.38 -7.22
C SER A 44 1.67 -12.65 -8.19
N ASP A 45 0.46 -12.15 -7.92
CA ASP A 45 -0.70 -12.22 -8.81
C ASP A 45 -0.80 -11.05 -9.82
N GLY A 46 0.26 -10.24 -9.92
CA GLY A 46 0.32 -9.08 -10.82
C GLY A 46 -0.43 -7.85 -10.33
N LYS A 47 -1.06 -7.89 -9.14
CA LYS A 47 -1.76 -6.73 -8.58
C LYS A 47 -0.78 -5.77 -7.90
N VAL A 48 -0.95 -4.49 -8.14
CA VAL A 48 -0.15 -3.42 -7.53
C VAL A 48 -0.48 -3.25 -6.04
N LEU A 49 0.51 -2.79 -5.28
CA LEU A 49 0.40 -2.49 -3.85
C LEU A 49 0.61 -1.00 -3.60
N ASN A 50 -0.32 -0.39 -2.86
CA ASN A 50 -0.22 1.00 -2.43
C ASN A 50 0.82 1.14 -1.31
N CYS A 51 1.52 2.26 -1.27
CA CYS A 51 2.51 2.51 -0.22
C CYS A 51 1.85 2.89 1.10
N PRO A 52 2.25 2.28 2.22
CA PRO A 52 1.67 2.54 3.53
C PRO A 52 2.21 3.82 4.19
N TYR A 53 2.86 4.69 3.43
CA TYR A 53 3.48 5.91 3.94
C TYR A 53 2.49 7.05 3.88
N GLY A 54 2.17 7.62 5.05
CA GLY A 54 1.27 8.75 5.11
C GLY A 54 1.88 10.02 4.54
N SER A 55 1.08 10.80 3.80
CA SER A 55 1.50 12.03 3.13
C SER A 55 0.41 13.10 3.25
N PRO A 56 0.70 14.39 3.02
CA PRO A 56 -0.34 15.37 2.76
C PRO A 56 -1.21 14.95 1.56
N SER A 57 -2.49 15.33 1.59
CA SER A 57 -3.38 15.22 0.43
C SER A 57 -2.91 16.14 -0.71
N VAL A 58 -3.18 15.74 -1.95
CA VAL A 58 -2.73 16.48 -3.14
C VAL A 58 -3.94 16.98 -3.91
N LYS A 59 -3.89 18.23 -4.36
CA LYS A 59 -4.90 18.76 -5.28
C LYS A 59 -4.71 18.13 -6.67
N PRO A 60 -5.69 17.38 -7.19
CA PRO A 60 -5.60 16.83 -8.54
C PRO A 60 -5.67 17.96 -9.59
N ASP A 61 -5.05 17.74 -10.75
CA ASP A 61 -5.24 18.59 -11.91
C ASP A 61 -6.67 18.43 -12.49
N GLU A 62 -7.05 19.28 -13.45
CA GLU A 62 -8.42 19.29 -14.00
C GLU A 62 -8.78 17.97 -14.70
N LEU A 63 -7.85 17.38 -15.44
CA LEU A 63 -8.09 16.13 -16.16
C LEU A 63 -8.27 14.97 -15.19
N PHE A 64 -7.41 14.88 -14.18
CA PHE A 64 -7.51 13.86 -13.15
C PHE A 64 -8.73 14.07 -12.25
N SER A 65 -9.07 15.31 -11.92
CA SER A 65 -10.31 15.63 -11.20
C SER A 65 -11.55 15.13 -11.94
N ALA A 66 -11.62 15.37 -13.25
CA ALA A 66 -12.72 14.89 -14.08
C ALA A 66 -12.79 13.35 -14.13
N LYS A 67 -11.63 12.69 -14.20
CA LYS A 67 -11.56 11.22 -14.10
C LYS A 67 -12.12 10.73 -12.77
N ILE A 68 -11.69 11.31 -11.65
CA ILE A 68 -12.16 10.94 -10.31
C ILE A 68 -13.68 11.08 -10.21
N GLN A 69 -14.23 12.21 -10.66
CA GLN A 69 -15.66 12.48 -10.63
C GLN A 69 -16.48 11.49 -11.46
N SER A 70 -15.91 10.88 -12.51
CA SER A 70 -16.60 9.87 -13.32
C SER A 70 -16.94 8.58 -12.56
N LEU A 71 -16.17 8.25 -11.52
CA LEU A 71 -16.39 7.09 -10.65
C LEU A 71 -16.89 7.46 -9.26
N CYS A 72 -16.45 8.60 -8.74
CA CYS A 72 -16.69 9.08 -7.39
C CYS A 72 -17.26 10.51 -7.44
N PRO A 73 -18.53 10.69 -7.87
CA PRO A 73 -19.10 12.02 -8.15
C PRO A 73 -19.22 12.92 -6.91
N THR A 74 -19.14 12.36 -5.70
CA THR A 74 -19.22 13.09 -4.43
C THR A 74 -17.87 13.60 -3.93
N ILE A 75 -16.75 13.13 -4.50
CA ILE A 75 -15.41 13.61 -4.11
C ILE A 75 -15.11 14.90 -4.86
N SER A 76 -14.98 15.99 -4.11
CA SER A 76 -14.51 17.28 -4.60
C SER A 76 -13.51 17.82 -3.58
N GLY A 77 -12.23 17.91 -3.97
CA GLY A 77 -11.16 18.31 -3.07
C GLY A 77 -9.84 17.61 -3.33
N ASN A 78 -8.94 17.70 -2.35
CA ASN A 78 -7.65 17.02 -2.40
C ASN A 78 -7.84 15.50 -2.23
N VAL A 79 -6.92 14.74 -2.79
CA VAL A 79 -7.03 13.28 -2.89
C VAL A 79 -5.77 12.57 -2.40
N CYS A 80 -5.98 11.31 -1.99
CA CYS A 80 -4.95 10.43 -1.46
C CYS A 80 -4.54 9.33 -2.45
N CYS A 81 -4.64 9.62 -3.75
CA CYS A 81 -4.28 8.68 -4.79
C CYS A 81 -3.58 9.37 -5.96
N THR A 82 -2.71 8.63 -6.62
CA THR A 82 -2.17 8.97 -7.94
C THR A 82 -3.12 8.50 -9.05
N GLU A 83 -2.89 8.98 -10.27
CA GLU A 83 -3.67 8.56 -11.43
C GLU A 83 -3.57 7.05 -11.69
N ALA A 84 -2.39 6.44 -11.49
CA ALA A 84 -2.19 5.00 -11.64
C ALA A 84 -3.01 4.18 -10.61
N GLN A 85 -3.09 4.65 -9.37
CA GLN A 85 -3.93 4.05 -8.34
C GLN A 85 -5.41 4.15 -8.72
N PHE A 86 -5.84 5.30 -9.24
CA PHE A 86 -7.20 5.52 -9.69
C PHE A 86 -7.57 4.63 -10.88
N GLU A 87 -6.72 4.49 -11.90
CA GLU A 87 -6.99 3.62 -13.06
C GLU A 87 -7.08 2.14 -12.65
N THR A 88 -6.26 1.72 -11.67
CA THR A 88 -6.39 0.39 -11.06
C THR A 88 -7.76 0.21 -10.42
N LEU A 89 -8.20 1.17 -9.59
CA LEU A 89 -9.54 1.15 -8.97
C LEU A 89 -10.65 1.15 -10.03
N ARG A 90 -10.51 1.96 -11.08
CA ARG A 90 -11.46 2.03 -12.20
C ARG A 90 -11.65 0.69 -12.88
N SER A 91 -10.55 0.03 -13.25
CA SER A 91 -10.61 -1.28 -13.88
C SER A 91 -11.31 -2.29 -12.99
N GLN A 92 -11.03 -2.27 -11.68
CA GLN A 92 -11.64 -3.19 -10.72
C GLN A 92 -13.14 -2.95 -10.56
N VAL A 93 -13.58 -1.69 -10.44
CA VAL A 93 -14.99 -1.33 -10.33
C VAL A 93 -15.75 -1.68 -11.61
N GLN A 94 -15.16 -1.42 -12.78
CA GLN A 94 -15.78 -1.74 -14.07
C GLN A 94 -15.94 -3.25 -14.26
N GLN A 95 -14.94 -4.05 -13.86
CA GLN A 95 -15.05 -5.51 -13.91
C GLN A 95 -16.25 -6.01 -13.09
N VAL A 96 -16.46 -5.50 -11.88
CA VAL A 96 -17.59 -5.93 -11.03
C VAL A 96 -18.92 -5.48 -11.61
N ARG A 97 -19.04 -4.24 -12.10
CA ARG A 97 -20.29 -3.75 -12.71
C ARG A 97 -20.73 -4.63 -13.88
N LEU A 98 -19.80 -5.11 -14.70
CA LEU A 98 -20.12 -6.01 -15.80
C LEU A 98 -20.63 -7.37 -15.31
N ILE A 99 -20.15 -7.86 -14.17
CA ILE A 99 -20.60 -9.13 -13.58
C ILE A 99 -22.01 -8.99 -12.96
N SER A 100 -22.36 -7.82 -12.41
CA SER A 100 -23.69 -7.55 -11.83
C SER A 100 -24.80 -7.32 -12.87
N HIS A 101 -24.47 -7.27 -14.16
CA HIS A 101 -25.42 -7.15 -15.26
C HIS A 101 -25.71 -8.49 -15.97
N PHE A 102 -25.15 -9.60 -15.47
CA PHE A 102 -25.56 -10.98 -15.79
C PHE A 102 -26.39 -11.56 -14.64
#